data_AF-A0AB73ABE3-F1
#
_entry.id   AF-A0AB73ABE3-F1
#
_cell.length_a   1.000
_cell.length_b   1.000
_cell.length_c   1.000
_cell.angle_alpha   90.00
_cell.angle_beta   90.00
_cell.angle_gamma   90.00
#
_symmetry.space_group_name_H-M   'P 1'
#
loop_
_entity.id
_entity.type
_entity.pdbx_description
1 polymer ?
#
loop_
_entity_poly.entity_id
_entity_poly.type
_entity_poly.pdbx_seq_one_letter_code
_entity_poly.pdbx_strand_id
1 'polypeptide(L)'
;MKLSKYTIMFTENENGKTILFNTLTGAVFKLNEEYKKIIEEKNLENLTDDETLLLEKEGIIVGEGESQLERFNYEHNLYKYDSSILSIT
;
A
#
# COMPACT_ATOMS: atom_id res chain seq x y z
N MET A 1 -7.22 10.10 -7.37
CA MET A 1 -6.48 9.23 -6.43
C MET A 1 -5.51 8.40 -7.24
N LYS A 2 -4.36 8.04 -6.69
CA LYS A 2 -3.36 7.23 -7.40
C LYS A 2 -2.79 6.15 -6.49
N LEU A 3 -2.25 5.10 -7.10
CA LEU A 3 -1.43 4.13 -6.37
C LEU A 3 -0.18 4.81 -5.80
N SER A 4 0.13 4.49 -4.55
CA SER A 4 1.38 4.90 -3.93
C SER A 4 2.58 4.37 -4.73
N LYS A 5 3.63 5.19 -4.83
CA LYS A 5 4.89 4.81 -5.48
C LYS A 5 5.64 3.73 -4.68
N TYR A 6 5.25 3.52 -3.43
CA TYR A 6 5.79 2.50 -2.53
C TYR A 6 5.01 1.18 -2.61
N THR A 7 3.93 1.14 -3.39
CA THR A 7 3.13 -0.06 -3.60
C THR A 7 3.76 -0.94 -4.67
N ILE A 8 4.00 -2.20 -4.33
CA ILE A 8 4.48 -3.25 -5.22
C ILE A 8 3.38 -4.30 -5.34
N MET A 9 3.09 -4.71 -6.57
CA MET A 9 2.21 -5.83 -6.84
C MET A 9 3.03 -7.02 -7.34
N PHE A 10 2.85 -8.17 -6.72
CA PHE A 10 3.52 -9.42 -7.09
C PHE A 10 2.48 -10.51 -7.33
N THR A 11 2.63 -11.25 -8.42
CA THR A 11 1.78 -12.41 -8.74
C THR A 11 2.63 -13.69 -8.66
N GLU A 12 2.19 -14.66 -7.87
CA GLU A 12 2.80 -15.99 -7.83
C GLU A 12 2.46 -16.78 -9.10
N ASN A 13 3.48 -17.24 -9.81
CA ASN A 13 3.33 -17.92 -11.12
C ASN A 13 2.51 -19.21 -11.06
N GLU A 14 2.55 -19.95 -9.95
CA GLU A 14 1.95 -21.29 -9.88
C GLU A 14 0.47 -21.29 -9.49
N ASN A 15 0.03 -20.35 -8.66
CA ASN A 15 -1.33 -20.31 -8.11
C ASN A 15 -2.14 -19.07 -8.52
N GLY A 16 -1.55 -18.15 -9.30
CA GLY A 16 -2.18 -16.86 -9.65
C GLY A 16 -2.43 -15.93 -8.46
N LYS A 17 -1.91 -16.27 -7.27
CA LYS A 17 -2.12 -15.47 -6.06
C LYS A 17 -1.40 -14.14 -6.22
N THR A 18 -2.16 -13.06 -6.17
CA THR A 18 -1.63 -11.71 -6.29
C THR A 18 -1.57 -11.06 -4.91
N ILE A 19 -0.43 -10.48 -4.58
CA ILE A 19 -0.19 -9.74 -3.35
C ILE A 19 0.11 -8.29 -3.70
N LEU A 20 -0.52 -7.38 -2.95
CA LEU A 20 -0.24 -5.96 -2.96
C LEU A 20 0.49 -5.62 -1.66
N PHE A 21 1.69 -5.09 -1.77
CA PHE A 21 2.54 -4.78 -0.63
C PHE A 21 2.96 -3.32 -0.66
N ASN A 22 2.72 -2.59 0.43
CA ASN A 22 3.22 -1.24 0.59
C ASN A 22 4.55 -1.24 1.35
N THR A 23 5.62 -0.82 0.70
CA THR A 23 6.97 -0.79 1.29
C THR A 23 7.16 0.29 2.36
N LEU A 24 6.28 1.29 2.42
CA LEU A 24 6.34 2.36 3.42
C LEU A 24 5.63 1.96 4.72
N THR A 25 4.40 1.45 4.63
CA THR A 25 3.57 1.10 5.80
C THR A 25 3.73 -0.36 6.22
N GLY A 26 4.27 -1.22 5.35
CA GLY A 26 4.33 -2.66 5.56
C GLY A 26 3.00 -3.38 5.30
N ALA A 27 1.96 -2.66 4.85
CA ALA A 27 0.64 -3.24 4.61
C ALA A 27 0.68 -4.29 3.50
N VAL A 28 0.01 -5.42 3.73
CA VAL A 28 -0.06 -6.56 2.80
C VAL A 28 -1.53 -6.91 2.54
N PHE A 29 -1.91 -6.95 1.27
CA PHE A 29 -3.23 -7.38 0.82
C PHE A 29 -3.10 -8.54 -0.14
N LYS A 30 -3.98 -9.54 0.03
CA LYS A 30 -4.18 -10.59 -0.96
C LYS A 30 -5.30 -10.16 -1.90
N LEU A 31 -5.00 -10.05 -3.19
CA LEU A 31 -5.97 -9.66 -4.21
C LEU A 31 -6.62 -10.88 -4.85
N ASN A 32 -7.90 -10.74 -5.20
CA ASN A 32 -8.56 -11.61 -6.16
C ASN A 32 -8.31 -11.09 -7.60
N GLU A 33 -8.76 -11.83 -8.61
CA GLU A 33 -8.59 -11.43 -10.02
C GLU A 33 -9.34 -10.15 -10.40
N GLU A 34 -10.43 -9.82 -9.71
CA GLU A 34 -11.20 -8.60 -9.95
C GLU A 34 -10.45 -7.34 -9.50
N TYR A 35 -10.00 -7.30 -8.23
CA TYR A 35 -9.21 -6.19 -7.72
C TYR A 35 -7.86 -6.08 -8.43
N LYS A 36 -7.25 -7.21 -8.83
CA LYS A 36 -6.04 -7.18 -9.65
C LYS A 36 -6.25 -6.36 -10.92
N LYS A 37 -7.33 -6.62 -11.67
CA LYS A 37 -7.65 -5.87 -12.89
C LYS A 37 -7.89 -4.40 -12.61
N ILE A 38 -8.65 -4.09 -11.56
CA ILE A 38 -8.91 -2.69 -11.14
C ILE A 38 -7.60 -1.93 -10.90
N ILE A 39 -6.65 -2.56 -10.22
CA ILE A 39 -5.34 -1.98 -9.88
C ILE A 39 -4.44 -1.87 -11.13
N GLU A 40 -4.40 -2.89 -11.99
CA GLU A 40 -3.62 -2.90 -13.24
C GLU A 40 -4.12 -1.85 -14.25
N GLU A 41 -5.44 -1.73 -14.40
CA GLU A 41 -6.10 -0.77 -15.29
C GLU A 41 -6.14 0.65 -14.70
N LYS A 42 -5.65 0.82 -13.45
CA LYS A 42 -5.70 2.09 -12.70
C LYS A 42 -7.11 2.65 -12.54
N ASN A 43 -8.12 1.78 -12.56
CA ASN A 43 -9.52 2.17 -12.51
C ASN A 43 -10.03 2.21 -11.06
N LEU A 44 -9.36 3.00 -10.22
CA LEU A 44 -9.63 3.08 -8.78
C LEU A 44 -11.04 3.60 -8.43
N GLU A 45 -11.76 4.16 -9.40
CA GLU A 45 -13.14 4.63 -9.26
C GLU A 45 -14.15 3.48 -9.09
N ASN A 46 -13.76 2.25 -9.44
CA ASN A 46 -14.61 1.06 -9.28
C ASN A 46 -14.60 0.47 -7.86
N LEU A 47 -13.80 1.03 -6.94
CA LEU A 47 -13.76 0.60 -5.55
C LEU A 47 -14.93 1.18 -4.78
N THR A 48 -15.45 0.44 -3.81
CA THR A 48 -16.43 0.99 -2.86
C THR A 48 -15.77 2.01 -1.92
N ASP A 49 -16.58 2.86 -1.29
CA ASP A 49 -16.07 3.87 -0.35
C ASP A 49 -15.29 3.23 0.82
N ASP A 50 -15.78 2.11 1.36
CA ASP A 50 -15.13 1.39 2.46
C ASP A 50 -13.76 0.79 2.05
N GLU A 51 -13.67 0.23 0.84
CA GLU A 51 -12.42 -0.30 0.31
C GLU A 51 -11.41 0.80 0.02
N THR A 52 -11.89 1.91 -0.55
CA THR A 52 -11.07 3.09 -0.82
C THR A 52 -10.48 3.63 0.49
N LEU A 53 -11.33 3.78 1.52
CA LEU A 53 -10.91 4.25 2.83
C LEU A 53 -9.85 3.31 3.45
N LEU A 54 -10.05 1.99 3.34
CA LEU A 54 -9.09 1.00 3.83
C LEU A 54 -7.74 1.11 3.11
N LEU A 55 -7.76 1.19 1.79
CA LEU A 55 -6.53 1.28 0.98
C LEU A 55 -5.80 2.62 1.16
N GLU A 56 -6.52 3.72 1.37
CA GLU A 56 -5.92 5.01 1.71
C GLU A 56 -5.28 5.00 3.09
N LYS A 57 -5.98 4.46 4.10
CA LYS A 57 -5.47 4.34 5.47
C LYS A 57 -4.18 3.54 5.52
N GLU A 58 -4.13 2.41 4.82
CA GLU A 58 -2.95 1.55 4.75
C GLU A 58 -1.88 2.07 3.78
N GLY A 59 -2.11 3.22 3.14
CA GLY A 59 -1.14 3.92 2.28
C GLY A 59 -0.97 3.33 0.88
N ILE A 60 -1.84 2.40 0.47
CA ILE A 60 -1.84 1.78 -0.86
C ILE A 60 -2.25 2.79 -1.93
N ILE A 61 -3.30 3.56 -1.63
CA ILE A 61 -3.81 4.65 -2.46
C ILE A 61 -3.49 5.98 -1.76
N VAL A 62 -3.19 7.01 -2.53
CA VAL A 62 -2.90 8.35 -2.03
C VAL A 62 -3.57 9.42 -2.89
N GLY A 63 -3.73 10.61 -2.34
CA GLY A 63 -4.22 11.77 -3.07
C GLY A 63 -3.29 12.15 -4.23
N GLU A 64 -3.84 12.70 -5.32
CA GLU A 64 -3.05 13.15 -6.48
C GLU A 64 -2.00 14.20 -6.11
N GLY A 65 -2.35 15.11 -5.20
CA GLY A 65 -1.47 16.19 -4.71
C GLY A 65 -0.63 15.82 -3.48
N GLU A 66 -0.71 14.60 -2.96
CA GLU A 66 0.01 14.22 -1.75
C GLU A 66 1.51 13.99 -2.04
N SER A 67 2.36 14.69 -1.28
CA SER A 67 3.82 14.49 -1.33
C SER A 67 4.21 13.24 -0.56
N GLN A 68 4.32 12.12 -1.28
CA GLN A 68 4.76 10.84 -0.70
C GLN A 68 6.20 10.87 -0.16
N LEU A 69 7.03 11.84 -0.59
CA LEU A 69 8.36 12.03 -0.02
C LEU A 69 8.30 12.69 1.36
N GLU A 70 7.45 13.70 1.53
CA GLU A 70 7.24 14.35 2.83
C GLU A 70 6.67 13.37 3.85
N ARG A 71 5.67 12.58 3.44
CA ARG A 71 5.13 11.51 4.30
C ARG A 71 6.20 10.51 4.72
N PHE A 72 7.03 10.03 3.79
CA PHE A 72 8.16 9.15 4.12
C PHE A 72 9.12 9.81 5.11
N ASN A 73 9.52 11.07 4.87
CA ASN A 73 10.45 11.76 5.76
C ASN A 73 9.89 11.94 7.16
N TYR A 74 8.59 12.24 7.28
CA TYR A 74 7.91 12.36 8.56
C TYR A 74 7.95 11.03 9.32
N GLU A 75 7.43 9.96 8.72
CA GLU A 75 7.40 8.61 9.31
C GLU A 75 8.81 8.14 9.68
N HIS A 76 9.75 8.23 8.74
CA HIS A 76 11.13 7.82 8.96
C HIS A 76 11.80 8.59 10.11
N ASN A 77 11.54 9.89 10.24
CA ASN A 77 12.05 10.68 11.35
C ASN A 77 11.34 10.33 12.67
N LEU A 78 10.04 10.02 12.65
CA LEU A 78 9.31 9.57 13.83
C LEU A 78 9.93 8.27 14.37
N TYR A 79 10.17 7.27 13.51
CA TYR A 79 10.77 5.99 13.89
C TYR A 79 12.24 6.08 14.31
N LYS A 80 13.02 7.06 13.84
CA LYS A 80 14.40 7.27 14.32
C LYS A 80 14.48 7.53 15.82
N TYR A 81 13.45 8.15 16.37
CA TYR A 81 13.36 8.48 17.78
C TYR A 81 12.44 7.52 18.54
N ASP A 82 11.85 6.55 17.85
CA ASP A 82 11.14 5.46 18.50
C ASP A 82 12.17 4.50 19.12
N SER A 83 11.90 4.12 20.37
CA SER A 83 12.79 3.28 21.18
C SER A 83 12.35 1.82 21.20
N SER A 84 11.56 1.42 20.21
CA SER A 84 11.08 0.06 20.02
C SER A 84 12.24 -0.88 19.64
N ILE A 85 12.91 -1.41 20.66
CA ILE A 85 13.93 -2.45 20.50
C ILE A 85 13.22 -3.77 20.20
N LEU A 86 13.33 -4.24 18.95
CA LEU A 86 12.96 -5.61 18.59
C LEU A 86 14.08 -6.56 19.06
N SER A 87 13.83 -7.31 20.14
CA SER A 87 14.73 -8.38 20.60
C SER A 87 14.21 -9.74 20.15
N ILE A 88 15.11 -10.63 19.75
CA ILE A 88 14.83 -12.02 19.35
C ILE A 88 15.10 -13.01 20.52
N THR A 89 15.48 -12.50 21.69
CA THR A 89 15.77 -13.31 22.90
C THR A 89 14.52 -13.76 23.63
#